data_AF-A0A7X9PJU8-F1
#
_entry.id   AF-A0A7X9PJU8-F1
#
_cell.length_a   1.000
_cell.length_b   1.000
_cell.length_c   1.000
_cell.angle_alpha   90.00
_cell.angle_beta   90.00
_cell.angle_gamma   90.00
#
_symmetry.space_group_name_H-M   'P 1'
#
loop_
_entity.id
_entity.type
_entity.pdbx_description
1 polymer ?
#
loop_
_entity_poly.entity_id
_entity_poly.type
_entity_poly.pdbx_seq_one_letter_code
_entity_poly.pdbx_strand_id
1 'polypeptide(L)'
;MAKKIVEKKDPFKTVVQNLPFHQFEERKEFIGLFKDTVTLGDEEDPDKTFQANIMVDLETGEECYIQNSYSIAKAIKQARLEHREQITSVVFRIEFLGKTTVKGKPFNQFKIGYCLEEEYESVNE
;
A
#
# COMPACT_ATOMS: atom_id res chain seq x y z
N MET A 1 52.63 -16.90 -8.78
CA MET A 1 52.17 -16.58 -7.42
C MET A 1 50.76 -16.01 -7.51
N ALA A 2 49.74 -16.72 -7.03
CA ALA A 2 48.35 -16.25 -7.11
C ALA A 2 48.05 -15.30 -5.94
N LYS A 3 47.62 -14.07 -6.24
CA LYS A 3 47.12 -13.12 -5.23
C LYS A 3 45.79 -13.68 -4.68
N LYS A 4 45.79 -14.03 -3.39
CA LYS A 4 44.57 -14.36 -2.64
C LYS A 4 43.73 -13.08 -2.55
N ILE A 5 42.58 -13.07 -3.22
CA ILE A 5 41.56 -12.03 -3.03
C ILE A 5 41.01 -12.24 -1.63
N VAL A 6 41.31 -11.33 -0.71
CA VAL A 6 40.71 -11.33 0.63
C VAL A 6 39.31 -10.78 0.45
N GLU A 7 38.30 -11.66 0.50
CA GLU A 7 36.91 -11.23 0.63
C GLU A 7 36.79 -10.40 1.92
N LYS A 8 36.62 -9.08 1.76
CA LYS A 8 36.27 -8.21 2.87
C LYS A 8 34.88 -8.62 3.34
N LYS A 9 34.81 -9.28 4.49
CA LYS A 9 33.56 -9.48 5.21
C LYS A 9 33.04 -8.11 5.63
N ASP A 10 31.90 -7.73 5.07
CA ASP A 10 31.15 -6.56 5.50
C ASP A 10 30.80 -6.73 7.00
N PRO A 11 31.21 -5.81 7.89
CA PRO A 11 30.93 -5.91 9.32
C PRO A 11 29.49 -5.50 9.69
N PHE A 12 28.70 -4.96 8.76
CA PHE A 12 27.35 -4.48 9.04
C PHE A 12 26.33 -5.64 9.10
N LYS A 13 25.45 -5.59 10.11
CA LYS A 13 24.26 -6.44 10.17
C LYS A 13 23.17 -5.79 9.34
N THR A 14 22.81 -6.40 8.21
CA THR A 14 21.65 -5.95 7.43
C THR A 14 20.36 -6.29 8.17
N VAL A 15 19.57 -5.28 8.51
CA VAL A 15 18.19 -5.45 8.98
C VAL A 15 17.30 -5.28 7.76
N VAL A 16 16.80 -6.37 7.20
CA VAL A 16 15.74 -6.32 6.19
C VAL A 16 14.42 -6.31 6.93
N GLN A 17 13.72 -5.17 6.96
CA GLN A 17 12.33 -5.13 7.38
C GLN A 17 11.46 -5.52 6.19
N ASN A 18 10.86 -6.70 6.25
CA ASN A 18 9.78 -7.06 5.33
C ASN A 18 8.50 -6.41 5.86
N LEU A 19 8.19 -5.22 5.37
CA LEU A 19 6.89 -4.60 5.64
C LEU A 19 5.78 -5.42 4.95
N PRO A 20 4.65 -5.66 5.63
CA PRO A 20 3.56 -6.50 5.12
C PRO A 20 2.77 -5.77 4.03
N PHE A 21 3.34 -5.70 2.82
CA PHE A 21 2.65 -5.14 1.65
C PHE A 21 1.62 -6.12 1.09
N HIS A 22 0.41 -5.63 0.81
CA HIS A 22 -0.59 -6.42 0.09
C HIS A 22 -0.15 -6.67 -1.35
N GLN A 23 -0.10 -7.93 -1.76
CA GLN A 23 0.31 -8.35 -3.10
C GLN A 23 -0.93 -8.53 -3.99
N PHE A 24 -1.31 -7.49 -4.74
CA PHE A 24 -2.46 -7.53 -5.65
C PHE A 24 -2.35 -8.57 -6.78
N GLU A 25 -1.13 -9.04 -7.08
CA GLU A 25 -0.92 -10.11 -8.05
C GLU A 25 -1.31 -11.49 -7.49
N GLU A 26 -1.21 -11.68 -6.18
CA GLU A 26 -1.56 -12.93 -5.48
C GLU A 26 -3.02 -12.92 -5.01
N ARG A 27 -3.46 -11.83 -4.38
CA ARG A 27 -4.85 -11.61 -3.95
C ARG A 27 -5.38 -10.33 -4.61
N LYS A 28 -6.21 -10.51 -5.65
CA LYS A 28 -6.68 -9.40 -6.50
C LYS A 28 -7.60 -8.41 -5.79
N GLU A 29 -8.30 -8.84 -4.76
CA GLU A 29 -9.20 -7.99 -3.98
C GLU A 29 -8.60 -7.71 -2.59
N PHE A 30 -8.81 -6.49 -2.12
CA PHE A 30 -8.49 -6.07 -0.77
C PHE A 30 -9.68 -5.27 -0.23
N ILE A 31 -10.12 -5.60 0.98
CA ILE A 31 -11.13 -4.83 1.71
C ILE A 31 -10.53 -4.46 3.06
N GLY A 32 -10.45 -3.16 3.35
CA GLY A 32 -9.79 -2.73 4.58
C GLY A 32 -10.11 -1.32 5.02
N LEU A 33 -9.92 -1.07 6.32
CA LEU A 33 -10.07 0.24 6.94
C LEU A 33 -8.82 1.08 6.74
N PHE A 34 -8.98 2.32 6.31
CA PHE A 34 -7.88 3.26 6.22
C PHE A 34 -7.43 3.71 7.61
N LYS A 35 -6.12 3.70 7.88
CA LYS A 35 -5.53 4.24 9.11
C LYS A 35 -4.78 5.53 8.87
N ASP A 36 -3.76 5.47 8.01
CA ASP A 36 -2.87 6.60 7.77
C ASP A 36 -2.13 6.48 6.42
N THR A 37 -1.43 7.55 6.02
CA THR A 37 -0.50 7.56 4.90
C THR A 37 0.90 7.88 5.43
N VAL A 38 1.86 7.01 5.13
CA VAL A 38 3.26 7.15 5.54
C VAL A 38 4.17 7.29 4.32
N THR A 39 5.27 8.01 4.48
CA THR A 39 6.38 8.02 3.52
C THR A 39 7.43 7.01 3.98
N LEU A 40 7.76 6.06 3.13
CA LEU A 40 8.76 5.02 3.37
C LEU A 40 9.97 5.26 2.46
N GLY A 41 11.17 4.92 2.93
CA GLY A 41 12.41 5.07 2.18
C GLY A 41 13.48 5.85 2.95
N ASP A 42 14.50 6.29 2.24
CA ASP A 42 15.60 7.07 2.80
C ASP A 42 15.25 8.57 2.74
N GLU A 43 15.08 9.21 3.89
CA GLU A 43 14.76 10.64 3.96
C GLU A 43 15.88 11.54 3.40
N GLU A 44 17.13 11.05 3.38
CA GLU A 44 18.27 11.79 2.82
C GLU A 44 18.31 11.71 1.28
N ASP A 45 17.59 10.77 0.67
CA ASP A 45 17.51 10.57 -0.79
C ASP A 45 16.03 10.54 -1.25
N PRO A 46 15.44 11.71 -1.56
CA PRO A 46 14.02 11.83 -1.90
C PRO A 46 13.57 10.93 -3.06
N ASP A 47 14.47 10.63 -4.00
CA ASP A 47 14.18 9.79 -5.16
C ASP A 47 13.99 8.31 -4.79
N LYS A 48 14.38 7.92 -3.56
CA LYS A 48 14.16 6.58 -2.99
C LYS A 48 13.01 6.53 -2.00
N THR A 49 12.25 7.61 -1.85
CA THR A 49 11.05 7.63 -1.01
C THR A 49 9.81 7.33 -1.81
N PHE A 50 8.84 6.66 -1.18
CA PHE A 50 7.52 6.45 -1.75
C PHE A 50 6.45 6.48 -0.66
N GLN A 51 5.21 6.81 -1.04
CA GLN A 51 4.09 6.81 -0.12
C GLN A 51 3.41 5.43 -0.08
N ALA A 52 3.02 5.02 1.13
CA ALA A 52 2.18 3.86 1.36
C ALA A 52 1.01 4.23 2.28
N ASN A 53 -0.10 3.55 2.11
CA ASN A 53 -1.26 3.68 2.97
C ASN A 53 -1.28 2.51 3.96
N ILE A 54 -1.42 2.82 5.24
CA ILE A 54 -1.60 1.84 6.30
C ILE A 54 -3.09 1.51 6.35
N MET A 55 -3.42 0.23 6.21
CA MET A 55 -4.81 -0.24 6.24
C MET A 55 -4.93 -1.50 7.11
N VAL A 56 -6.08 -1.68 7.76
CA VAL A 56 -6.42 -2.96 8.42
C VAL A 56 -7.22 -3.80 7.45
N ASP A 57 -6.72 -4.98 7.11
CA ASP A 57 -7.45 -5.96 6.32
C ASP A 57 -8.62 -6.50 7.14
N LEU A 58 -9.86 -6.35 6.65
CA LEU A 58 -11.05 -6.81 7.35
C LEU A 58 -11.20 -8.35 7.32
N GLU A 59 -10.57 -9.05 6.38
CA GLU A 59 -10.61 -10.51 6.33
C GLU A 59 -9.71 -11.15 7.39
N THR A 60 -8.55 -10.54 7.65
CA THR A 60 -7.51 -11.12 8.52
C THR A 60 -7.36 -10.40 9.85
N GLY A 61 -7.84 -9.15 9.95
CA GLY A 61 -7.62 -8.25 11.10
C GLY A 61 -6.20 -7.69 11.18
N GLU A 62 -5.33 -8.00 10.21
CA GLU A 62 -3.93 -7.59 10.24
C GLU A 62 -3.72 -6.21 9.59
N GLU A 63 -2.73 -5.48 10.11
CA GLU A 63 -2.28 -4.24 9.48
C GLU A 63 -1.38 -4.54 8.28
N CYS A 64 -1.66 -3.88 7.16
CA CYS A 64 -0.92 -4.04 5.93
C CYS A 64 -0.64 -2.70 5.27
N TYR A 65 0.36 -2.70 4.38
CA TYR A 65 0.74 -1.55 3.58
C TYR A 65 0.21 -1.70 2.16
N ILE A 66 -0.52 -0.69 1.71
CA ILE A 66 -0.96 -0.57 0.32
C ILE A 66 -0.11 0.49 -0.37
N GLN A 67 0.67 0.07 -1.38
CA GLN A 67 1.48 1.00 -2.17
C GLN A 67 0.58 2.07 -2.80
N ASN A 68 0.94 3.35 -2.62
CA ASN A 68 0.11 4.43 -3.11
C ASN A 68 0.18 4.54 -4.64
N SER A 69 -0.89 4.17 -5.33
CA SER A 69 -1.05 4.40 -6.77
C SER A 69 -1.94 5.62 -7.04
N TYR A 70 -1.92 6.15 -8.25
CA TYR A 70 -2.75 7.30 -8.62
C TYR A 70 -4.25 7.07 -8.32
N SER A 71 -4.79 5.90 -8.65
CA SER A 71 -6.20 5.58 -8.42
C SER A 71 -6.54 5.50 -6.94
N ILE A 72 -5.64 4.90 -6.14
CA ILE A 72 -5.79 4.76 -4.68
C ILE A 72 -5.71 6.13 -4.01
N ALA A 73 -4.71 6.94 -4.36
CA ALA A 73 -4.57 8.31 -3.87
C ALA A 73 -5.81 9.15 -4.18
N LYS A 74 -6.37 9.00 -5.39
CA LYS A 74 -7.60 9.70 -5.80
C LYS A 74 -8.80 9.26 -4.96
N ALA A 75 -8.96 7.96 -4.72
CA ALA A 75 -10.06 7.44 -3.90
C ALA A 75 -9.96 7.92 -2.44
N ILE A 76 -8.78 7.83 -1.82
CA ILE A 76 -8.55 8.32 -0.45
C ILE A 76 -8.78 9.82 -0.36
N LYS A 77 -8.33 10.59 -1.36
CA LYS A 77 -8.59 12.04 -1.40
C LYS A 77 -10.08 12.34 -1.47
N GLN A 78 -10.85 11.59 -2.26
CA GLN A 78 -12.29 11.77 -2.35
C GLN A 78 -12.98 11.44 -1.02
N ALA A 79 -12.65 10.29 -0.42
CA ALA A 79 -13.15 9.91 0.90
C ALA A 79 -12.80 10.95 1.98
N ARG A 80 -11.60 11.56 1.94
CA ARG A 80 -11.22 12.65 2.85
C ARG A 80 -12.04 13.93 2.67
N LEU A 81 -12.56 14.18 1.46
CA LEU A 81 -13.44 15.33 1.21
C LEU A 81 -14.85 15.09 1.73
N GLU A 82 -15.34 13.85 1.63
CA GLU A 82 -16.70 13.46 2.02
C GLU A 82 -16.81 13.13 3.52
N HIS A 83 -15.79 12.48 4.09
CA HIS A 83 -15.78 11.95 5.46
C HIS A 83 -14.58 12.46 6.26
N ARG A 84 -14.29 13.76 6.17
CA ARG A 84 -13.03 14.36 6.68
C ARG A 84 -12.70 14.02 8.13
N GLU A 85 -13.71 14.00 9.01
CA GLU A 85 -13.54 13.73 10.44
C GLU A 85 -13.52 12.23 10.77
N GLN A 86 -13.91 11.39 9.82
CA GLN A 86 -14.12 9.95 9.99
C GLN A 86 -13.35 9.12 8.98
N ILE A 87 -12.27 9.67 8.39
CA ILE A 87 -11.51 8.97 7.35
C ILE A 87 -10.94 7.64 7.85
N THR A 88 -10.67 7.53 9.16
CA THR A 88 -10.21 6.30 9.81
C THR A 88 -11.30 5.23 9.94
N SER A 89 -12.56 5.61 9.75
CA SER A 89 -13.74 4.74 9.73
C SER A 89 -14.26 4.51 8.31
N VAL A 90 -13.42 4.74 7.29
CA VAL A 90 -13.77 4.46 5.90
C VAL A 90 -13.18 3.11 5.48
N VAL A 91 -14.06 2.22 5.04
CA VAL A 91 -13.71 0.94 4.44
C VAL A 91 -13.48 1.15 2.95
N PHE A 92 -12.35 0.68 2.43
CA PHE A 92 -12.02 0.67 1.01
C PHE A 92 -12.09 -0.75 0.46
N ARG A 93 -12.79 -0.93 -0.66
CA ARG A 93 -12.71 -2.12 -1.51
C ARG A 93 -11.87 -1.80 -2.73
N ILE A 94 -10.72 -2.46 -2.86
CA ILE A 94 -9.75 -2.27 -3.94
C ILE A 94 -9.65 -3.57 -4.74
N GLU A 95 -10.10 -3.53 -5.99
CA GLU A 95 -10.05 -4.66 -6.92
C GLU A 95 -9.02 -4.38 -8.01
N PHE A 96 -8.00 -5.23 -8.13
CA PHE A 96 -6.99 -5.18 -9.18
C PHE A 96 -7.49 -5.81 -10.48
N LEU A 97 -7.61 -4.99 -11.52
CA LEU A 97 -8.13 -5.39 -12.83
C LEU A 97 -7.02 -5.84 -13.80
N GLY A 98 -5.76 -5.61 -13.47
CA GLY A 98 -4.60 -5.93 -14.31
C GLY A 98 -3.72 -4.72 -14.61
N LYS A 99 -2.78 -4.92 -15.54
CA LYS A 99 -1.82 -3.89 -15.97
C LYS A 99 -2.20 -3.35 -17.34
N THR A 100 -2.11 -2.03 -17.50
CA THR A 100 -2.22 -1.35 -18.79
C THR A 100 -0.99 -0.48 -19.04
N THR A 101 -0.91 0.13 -20.22
CA THR A 101 0.15 1.07 -20.57
C THR A 101 -0.44 2.43 -20.92
N VAL A 102 0.02 3.48 -20.25
CA VAL A 102 -0.35 4.88 -20.54
C VAL A 102 0.92 5.64 -20.89
N LYS A 103 0.99 6.18 -22.12
CA LYS A 103 2.18 6.90 -22.64
C LYS A 103 3.48 6.07 -22.49
N GLY A 104 3.41 4.76 -22.74
CA GLY A 104 4.56 3.85 -22.66
C GLY A 104 4.97 3.43 -21.24
N LYS A 105 4.28 3.89 -20.20
CA LYS A 105 4.55 3.48 -18.81
C LYS A 105 3.52 2.45 -18.31
N PRO A 106 3.95 1.41 -17.60
CA PRO A 106 3.04 0.44 -16.99
C PRO A 106 2.19 1.12 -15.92
N PHE A 107 0.92 0.75 -15.85
CA PHE A 107 -0.03 1.30 -14.91
C PHE A 107 -0.95 0.21 -14.39
N ASN A 108 -1.08 0.09 -13.07
CA ASN A 108 -1.99 -0.85 -12.44
C ASN A 108 -3.41 -0.28 -12.49
N GLN A 109 -4.35 -1.06 -13.04
CA GLN A 109 -5.76 -0.71 -13.07
C GLN A 109 -6.45 -1.23 -11.83
N PHE A 110 -7.16 -0.33 -11.16
CA PHE A 110 -7.93 -0.65 -9.97
C PHE A 110 -9.37 -0.16 -10.15
N LYS A 111 -10.32 -0.96 -9.67
CA LYS A 111 -11.67 -0.50 -9.35
C LYS A 111 -11.72 -0.31 -7.84
N ILE A 112 -12.12 0.87 -7.39
CA ILE A 112 -12.08 1.24 -5.97
C ILE A 112 -13.45 1.78 -5.57
N GLY A 113 -14.03 1.17 -4.55
CA GLY A 113 -15.21 1.68 -3.84
C GLY A 113 -14.84 1.97 -2.39
N TYR A 114 -15.61 2.83 -1.73
CA TYR A 114 -15.49 3.09 -0.31
C TYR A 114 -16.86 3.41 0.30
N CYS A 115 -16.98 3.16 1.59
CA CYS A 115 -18.14 3.53 2.42
C CYS A 115 -17.68 3.69 3.87
N LEU A 116 -18.56 4.20 4.74
CA LEU A 116 -18.31 4.16 6.18
C LEU A 116 -18.37 2.73 6.70
N GLU A 117 -17.65 2.46 7.78
CA GLU A 117 -17.62 1.17 8.49
C GLU A 117 -19.03 0.73 8.90
N GLU A 118 -19.83 1.65 9.47
CA GLU A 118 -21.22 1.38 9.86
C GLU A 118 -22.09 0.94 8.66
N GLU A 119 -21.88 1.54 7.49
CA GLU A 119 -22.61 1.17 6.26
C GLU A 119 -22.19 -0.21 5.78
N TYR A 120 -20.89 -0.52 5.87
CA TYR A 120 -20.35 -1.83 5.51
C TYR A 120 -20.92 -2.94 6.41
N GLU A 121 -20.95 -2.74 7.72
CA GLU A 121 -21.50 -3.70 8.69
C GLU A 121 -23.00 -3.96 8.41
N SER A 122 -23.78 -2.91 8.16
CA SER A 122 -25.23 -3.01 7.94
C SER A 122 -25.65 -3.88 6.74
N VAL A 123 -24.74 -4.10 5.78
CA VAL A 123 -24.99 -4.91 4.57
C VAL A 123 -24.45 -6.33 4.70
N ASN A 124 -23.56 -6.58 5.67
CA ASN A 124 -22.88 -7.86 5.86
C ASN A 124 -23.31 -8.60 7.16
N GLU A 125 -24.21 -8.04 7.96
CA GLU A 125 -25.00 -8.76 8.98
C GLU A 125 -26.14 -9.60 8.36
#